data_AF-A0A920KEE2-F1
#
_entry.id   AF-A0A920KEE2-F1
#
_cell.length_a   1.000
_cell.length_b   1.000
_cell.length_c   1.000
_cell.angle_alpha   90.00
_cell.angle_beta   90.00
_cell.angle_gamma   90.00
#
_symmetry.space_group_name_H-M   'P 1'
#
loop_
_entity.id
_entity.type
_entity.pdbx_description
1 polymer ?
#
loop_
_entity_poly.entity_id
_entity_poly.type
_entity_poly.pdbx_seq_one_letter_code
_entity_poly.pdbx_strand_id
1 'polypeptide(L)'
;MVKFHWITLIFIYLVVVAGSVVRMTGSGMGCPDWPKCFDQYIPPTSIDQLPLNYQDHYSSLREKKIGRFADFLTTFGLNDKAQLLISDKELLKEQEFNVLNTWFEYVNRLIGAIAGLFIFIGFVLSWFNKNQRLKNLTYTFVLVVLTAFQAWWGAMVVATNIVPWVLTVHMVIAALMIALQLQIISINQKIKFFQHIFSSGYAL
;
A
#
# COMPACT_ATOMS: atom_id res chain seq x y z
N MET A 1 18.85 -15.17 -2.10
CA MET A 1 18.20 -14.26 -1.14
C MET A 1 18.42 -12.78 -1.46
N VAL A 2 19.65 -12.26 -1.48
CA VAL A 2 19.89 -10.81 -1.76
C VAL A 2 19.26 -10.31 -3.06
N LYS A 3 19.42 -11.02 -4.18
CA LYS A 3 18.81 -10.65 -5.48
C LYS A 3 17.28 -10.51 -5.39
N PHE A 4 16.63 -11.38 -4.61
CA PHE A 4 15.18 -11.36 -4.42
C PHE A 4 14.72 -10.09 -3.68
N HIS A 5 15.43 -9.69 -2.62
CA HIS A 5 15.11 -8.46 -1.90
C HIS A 5 15.31 -7.19 -2.73
N TRP A 6 16.29 -7.19 -3.66
CA TRP A 6 16.42 -6.12 -4.66
C TRP A 6 15.22 -6.04 -5.62
N ILE A 7 14.75 -7.19 -6.12
CA ILE A 7 13.54 -7.23 -6.95
C ILE A 7 12.32 -6.71 -6.17
N THR A 8 12.18 -7.14 -4.92
CA THR A 8 11.10 -6.66 -4.03
C THR A 8 11.17 -5.14 -3.84
N LEU A 9 12.37 -4.59 -3.65
CA LEU A 9 12.58 -3.14 -3.53
C LEU A 9 12.16 -2.41 -4.81
N ILE A 10 12.49 -2.94 -5.99
CA ILE A 10 12.06 -2.38 -7.29
C ILE A 10 10.53 -2.30 -7.35
N PHE A 11 9.82 -3.37 -6.97
CA PHE A 11 8.35 -3.34 -6.94
C PHE A 11 7.80 -2.30 -5.97
N ILE A 12 8.37 -2.16 -4.76
CA ILE A 12 7.96 -1.11 -3.81
C ILE A 12 8.11 0.28 -4.43
N TYR A 13 9.23 0.55 -5.11
CA TYR A 13 9.44 1.83 -5.79
C TYR A 13 8.47 2.04 -6.97
N LEU A 14 8.17 0.99 -7.74
CA LEU A 14 7.18 1.08 -8.82
C LEU A 14 5.80 1.49 -8.30
N VAL A 15 5.37 0.98 -7.14
CA VAL A 15 4.11 1.41 -6.50
C VAL A 15 4.17 2.89 -6.12
N VAL A 16 5.27 3.37 -5.54
CA VAL A 16 5.41 4.78 -5.16
C VAL A 16 5.36 5.70 -6.38
N VAL A 17 6.02 5.33 -7.47
CA VAL A 17 5.97 6.08 -8.73
C VAL A 17 4.57 6.04 -9.34
N ALA A 18 3.93 4.88 -9.42
CA ALA A 18 2.56 4.75 -9.94
C ALA A 18 1.56 5.57 -9.11
N GLY A 19 1.66 5.55 -7.77
CA GLY A 19 0.85 6.38 -6.89
C GLY A 19 1.10 7.89 -7.08
N SER A 20 2.35 8.27 -7.41
CA SER A 20 2.69 9.66 -7.73
C SER A 20 2.02 10.10 -9.03
N VAL A 21 2.00 9.25 -10.06
CA VAL A 21 1.28 9.49 -11.32
C VAL A 21 -0.21 9.65 -11.05
N VAL A 22 -0.84 8.72 -10.31
CA VAL A 22 -2.26 8.78 -9.93
C VAL A 22 -2.61 10.10 -9.25
N ARG A 23 -1.73 10.61 -8.37
CA ARG A 23 -1.94 11.91 -7.71
C ARG A 23 -1.81 13.08 -8.68
N MET A 24 -0.79 13.06 -9.55
CA MET A 24 -0.55 14.14 -10.52
C MET A 24 -1.65 14.23 -11.58
N THR A 25 -2.25 13.10 -11.96
CA THR A 25 -3.35 13.04 -12.93
C THR A 25 -4.72 13.29 -12.31
N GLY A 26 -4.81 13.46 -10.98
CA GLY A 26 -6.08 13.62 -10.26
C GLY A 26 -6.93 12.35 -10.21
N SER A 27 -6.34 11.19 -10.50
CA SER A 27 -7.02 9.90 -10.65
C SER A 27 -7.19 9.12 -9.34
N GLY A 28 -6.85 9.72 -8.19
CA GLY A 28 -6.83 9.02 -6.89
C GLY A 28 -8.20 8.65 -6.30
N MET A 29 -9.29 8.95 -7.01
CA MET A 29 -10.65 8.51 -6.70
C MET A 29 -11.31 7.80 -7.90
N GLY A 30 -10.51 7.26 -8.82
CA GLY A 30 -11.01 6.51 -9.97
C GLY A 30 -11.70 5.19 -9.58
N CYS A 31 -11.36 4.60 -8.44
CA CYS A 31 -11.99 3.38 -7.90
C CYS A 31 -12.60 3.64 -6.51
N PRO A 32 -13.93 3.74 -6.38
CA PRO A 32 -14.59 4.14 -5.12
C PRO A 32 -14.59 3.05 -4.03
N ASP A 33 -14.47 1.80 -4.42
CA ASP A 33 -14.39 0.62 -3.56
C ASP A 33 -12.97 0.08 -3.49
N TRP A 34 -12.72 -0.84 -2.56
CA TRP A 34 -11.47 -1.57 -2.38
C TRP A 34 -11.80 -2.87 -1.64
N PRO A 35 -11.26 -4.05 -2.00
CA PRO A 35 -10.15 -4.30 -2.93
C PRO A 35 -10.51 -4.34 -4.42
N LYS A 36 -11.80 -4.33 -4.75
CA LYS A 36 -12.31 -4.27 -6.12
C LYS A 36 -12.35 -2.83 -6.65
N CYS A 37 -12.71 -2.68 -7.92
CA CYS A 37 -13.00 -1.40 -8.55
C CYS A 37 -14.35 -1.49 -9.28
N PHE A 38 -15.31 -0.69 -8.84
CA PHE A 38 -16.72 -0.78 -9.20
C PHE A 38 -17.35 -2.17 -9.00
N ASP A 39 -17.07 -2.82 -7.87
CA ASP A 39 -17.49 -4.19 -7.53
C ASP A 39 -17.00 -5.28 -8.49
N GLN A 40 -16.09 -4.92 -9.40
CA GLN A 40 -15.48 -5.80 -10.41
C GLN A 40 -13.99 -5.99 -10.15
N TYR A 41 -13.45 -7.16 -10.53
CA TYR A 41 -12.00 -7.41 -10.50
C TYR A 41 -11.28 -6.81 -11.70
N ILE A 42 -11.96 -6.69 -12.84
CA ILE A 42 -11.48 -5.99 -14.02
C ILE A 42 -12.31 -4.71 -14.11
N PRO A 43 -11.70 -3.52 -14.10
CA PRO A 43 -12.46 -2.28 -14.11
C PRO A 43 -13.31 -2.11 -15.37
N PRO A 44 -14.43 -1.38 -15.27
CA PRO A 44 -15.28 -1.12 -16.41
C PRO A 44 -14.57 -0.26 -17.46
N THR A 45 -14.94 -0.46 -18.72
CA THR A 45 -14.38 0.28 -19.87
C THR A 45 -15.35 1.30 -20.47
N SER A 46 -16.61 1.29 -20.05
CA SER A 46 -17.64 2.26 -20.41
C SER A 46 -18.55 2.55 -19.21
N ILE A 47 -19.15 3.73 -19.19
CA ILE A 47 -20.18 4.11 -18.22
C ILE A 47 -21.41 3.20 -18.30
N ASP A 48 -21.70 2.63 -19.47
CA ASP A 48 -22.88 1.76 -19.70
C ASP A 48 -22.82 0.44 -18.89
N GLN A 49 -21.64 0.11 -18.35
CA GLN A 49 -21.43 -1.07 -17.51
C GLN A 49 -21.78 -0.79 -16.03
N LEU A 50 -22.10 0.46 -15.69
CA LEU A 50 -22.45 0.88 -14.35
C LEU A 50 -23.96 1.11 -14.21
N PRO A 51 -24.56 0.80 -13.05
CA PRO A 51 -25.95 1.14 -12.79
C PRO A 51 -26.13 2.66 -12.68
N LEU A 52 -27.30 3.17 -13.05
CA LEU A 52 -27.62 4.61 -13.03
C LEU A 52 -27.41 5.27 -11.66
N ASN A 53 -27.60 4.52 -10.56
CA ASN A 53 -27.49 4.99 -9.18
C ASN A 53 -26.13 4.68 -8.52
N TYR A 54 -25.07 4.47 -9.31
CA TYR A 54 -23.77 4.06 -8.77
C TYR A 54 -23.20 5.10 -7.79
N GLN A 55 -23.35 6.40 -8.06
CA GLN A 55 -22.80 7.47 -7.21
C GLN A 55 -23.39 7.43 -5.79
N ASP A 56 -24.72 7.31 -5.67
CA ASP A 56 -25.40 7.21 -4.37
C ASP A 56 -24.97 5.94 -3.61
N HIS A 57 -24.84 4.84 -4.34
CA HIS A 57 -24.38 3.58 -3.78
C HIS A 57 -22.98 3.72 -3.14
N TYR A 58 -22.00 4.22 -3.90
CA TYR A 58 -20.64 4.37 -3.40
C TYR A 58 -20.49 5.47 -2.35
N SER A 59 -21.26 6.55 -2.45
CA SER A 59 -21.34 7.60 -1.43
C SER A 59 -21.77 7.01 -0.08
N SER A 60 -22.79 6.15 -0.05
CA SER A 60 -23.24 5.49 1.18
C SER A 60 -22.22 4.49 1.76
N LEU A 61 -21.44 3.83 0.90
CA LEU A 61 -20.34 2.95 1.32
C LEU A 61 -19.19 3.76 1.92
N ARG A 62 -18.88 4.90 1.31
CA ARG A 62 -17.85 5.83 1.76
C ARG A 62 -18.20 6.41 3.13
N GLU A 63 -19.44 6.83 3.35
CA GLU A 63 -19.93 7.32 4.64
C GLU A 63 -19.66 6.29 5.77
N LYS A 64 -19.99 5.01 5.53
CA LYS A 64 -19.71 3.93 6.49
C LYS A 64 -18.22 3.72 6.75
N LYS A 65 -17.38 3.83 5.70
CA LYS A 65 -15.91 3.71 5.84
C LYS A 65 -15.35 4.88 6.65
N ILE A 66 -15.79 6.10 6.38
CA ILE A 66 -15.39 7.30 7.11
C ILE A 66 -15.82 7.17 8.58
N GLY A 67 -17.04 6.71 8.87
CA GLY A 67 -17.48 6.47 10.25
C GLY A 67 -16.57 5.50 11.00
N ARG A 68 -16.27 4.33 10.41
CA ARG A 68 -15.34 3.36 11.02
C ARG A 68 -13.93 3.92 11.20
N PHE A 69 -13.47 4.74 10.25
CA PHE A 69 -12.17 5.40 10.36
C PHE A 69 -12.16 6.45 11.46
N ALA A 70 -13.24 7.21 11.62
CA ALA A 70 -13.41 8.17 12.70
C ALA A 70 -13.41 7.47 14.07
N ASP A 71 -14.11 6.34 14.24
CA ASP A 71 -14.07 5.53 15.47
C ASP A 71 -12.67 5.00 15.80
N PHE A 72 -11.92 4.63 14.76
CA PHE A 72 -10.51 4.29 14.92
C PHE A 72 -9.72 5.50 15.42
N LEU A 73 -9.87 6.68 14.80
CA LEU A 73 -9.16 7.89 15.20
C LEU A 73 -9.48 8.35 16.63
N THR A 74 -10.75 8.26 17.07
CA THR A 74 -11.13 8.57 18.45
C THR A 74 -10.48 7.62 19.45
N THR A 75 -10.36 6.33 19.11
CA THR A 75 -9.64 5.33 19.92
C THR A 75 -8.16 5.70 20.13
N PHE A 76 -7.53 6.36 19.15
CA PHE A 76 -6.16 6.88 19.23
C PHE A 76 -6.07 8.30 19.80
N GLY A 77 -7.17 8.88 20.30
CA GLY A 77 -7.21 10.22 20.89
C GLY A 77 -7.25 11.37 19.87
N LEU A 78 -7.48 11.09 18.59
CA LEU A 78 -7.55 12.09 17.50
C LEU A 78 -8.99 12.58 17.26
N ASN A 79 -9.67 12.99 18.33
CA ASN A 79 -11.10 13.35 18.30
C ASN A 79 -11.39 14.49 17.33
N ASP A 80 -10.56 15.53 17.29
CA ASP A 80 -10.76 16.69 16.40
C ASP A 80 -10.71 16.28 14.93
N LYS A 81 -9.78 15.38 14.56
CA LYS A 81 -9.66 14.87 13.19
C LYS A 81 -10.85 13.98 12.82
N ALA A 82 -11.32 13.16 13.76
CA ALA A 82 -12.50 12.33 13.57
C ALA A 82 -13.76 13.18 13.31
N GLN A 83 -13.98 14.23 14.11
CA GLN A 83 -15.11 15.14 13.95
C GLN A 83 -15.03 15.92 12.64
N LEU A 84 -13.85 16.43 12.26
CA LEU A 84 -13.65 17.10 10.98
C LEU A 84 -14.05 16.20 9.80
N LEU A 85 -13.66 14.92 9.81
CA LEU A 85 -14.00 13.97 8.75
C LEU A 85 -15.50 13.67 8.67
N ILE A 86 -16.19 13.53 9.80
CA ILE A 86 -17.64 13.26 9.81
C ILE A 86 -18.44 14.50 9.38
N SER A 87 -18.00 15.69 9.75
CA SER A 87 -18.70 16.95 9.47
C SER A 87 -18.62 17.37 7.99
N ASP A 88 -17.61 16.91 7.27
CA ASP A 88 -17.34 17.31 5.89
C ASP A 88 -18.16 16.49 4.88
N LYS A 89 -19.29 17.05 4.46
CA LYS A 89 -20.18 16.43 3.45
C LYS A 89 -19.59 16.43 2.05
N GLU A 90 -18.56 17.24 1.76
CA GLU A 90 -17.89 17.23 0.46
C GLU A 90 -17.15 15.91 0.23
N LEU A 91 -16.77 15.20 1.29
CA LEU A 91 -16.14 13.87 1.19
C LEU A 91 -17.07 12.84 0.55
N LEU A 92 -18.39 13.03 0.61
CA LEU A 92 -19.39 12.10 0.09
C LEU A 92 -19.72 12.32 -1.39
N LYS A 93 -19.19 13.38 -2.01
CA LYS A 93 -19.39 13.65 -3.44
C LYS A 93 -18.48 12.76 -4.27
N GLU A 94 -19.08 11.83 -5.01
CA GLU A 94 -18.35 10.95 -5.93
C GLU A 94 -18.02 11.68 -7.24
N GLN A 95 -16.85 11.36 -7.80
CA GLN A 95 -16.47 11.87 -9.13
C GLN A 95 -17.27 11.17 -10.24
N GLU A 96 -17.42 11.87 -11.36
CA GLU A 96 -17.95 11.25 -12.57
C GLU A 96 -17.02 10.13 -13.06
N PHE A 97 -17.61 9.08 -13.62
CA PHE A 97 -16.84 7.95 -14.11
C PHE A 97 -15.92 8.39 -15.26
N ASN A 98 -14.64 8.08 -15.11
CA ASN A 98 -13.64 8.28 -16.15
C ASN A 98 -12.77 7.04 -16.26
N VAL A 99 -12.73 6.48 -17.48
CA VAL A 99 -12.00 5.23 -17.77
C VAL A 99 -10.52 5.38 -17.43
N LEU A 100 -9.86 6.45 -17.88
CA LEU A 100 -8.43 6.65 -17.64
C LEU A 100 -8.11 6.76 -16.14
N ASN A 101 -8.92 7.50 -15.39
CA ASN A 101 -8.72 7.64 -13.95
C ASN A 101 -8.86 6.29 -13.23
N THR A 102 -9.90 5.54 -13.59
CA THR A 102 -10.18 4.20 -13.07
C THR A 102 -8.99 3.27 -13.30
N TRP A 103 -8.46 3.23 -14.53
CA TRP A 103 -7.35 2.36 -14.90
C TRP A 103 -6.02 2.78 -14.26
N PHE A 104 -5.74 4.08 -14.15
CA PHE A 104 -4.53 4.54 -13.45
C PHE A 104 -4.54 4.10 -11.98
N GLU A 105 -5.67 4.24 -11.29
CA GLU A 105 -5.76 3.78 -9.91
C GLU A 105 -5.69 2.25 -9.79
N TYR A 106 -6.38 1.52 -10.67
CA TYR A 106 -6.36 0.06 -10.68
C TYR A 106 -4.96 -0.51 -10.92
N VAL A 107 -4.20 0.06 -11.87
CA VAL A 107 -2.81 -0.37 -12.12
C VAL A 107 -1.94 -0.14 -10.89
N ASN A 108 -2.06 1.01 -10.22
CA ASN A 108 -1.35 1.25 -8.97
C ASN A 108 -1.69 0.20 -7.88
N ARG A 109 -2.98 -0.15 -7.74
CA ARG A 109 -3.45 -1.19 -6.82
C ARG A 109 -2.89 -2.58 -7.17
N LEU A 110 -2.82 -2.92 -8.45
CA LEU A 110 -2.28 -4.19 -8.93
C LEU A 110 -0.78 -4.32 -8.65
N ILE A 111 0.00 -3.27 -8.95
CA ILE A 111 1.44 -3.24 -8.61
C ILE A 111 1.61 -3.35 -7.08
N GLY A 112 0.74 -2.70 -6.31
CA GLY A 112 0.71 -2.81 -4.85
C GLY A 112 0.48 -4.24 -4.34
N ALA A 113 -0.49 -4.95 -4.91
CA ALA A 113 -0.76 -6.35 -4.59
C ALA A 113 0.42 -7.26 -4.94
N ILE A 114 1.05 -7.05 -6.10
CA ILE A 114 2.26 -7.79 -6.51
C ILE A 114 3.40 -7.50 -5.53
N ALA A 115 3.67 -6.23 -5.18
CA ALA A 115 4.70 -5.88 -4.21
C ALA A 115 4.46 -6.56 -2.84
N GLY A 116 3.20 -6.58 -2.37
CA GLY A 116 2.82 -7.29 -1.15
C GLY A 116 3.09 -8.79 -1.21
N LEU A 117 2.83 -9.44 -2.36
CA LEU A 117 3.17 -10.84 -2.58
C LEU A 117 4.68 -11.09 -2.51
N PHE A 118 5.50 -10.23 -3.13
CA PHE A 118 6.97 -10.32 -3.04
C PHE A 118 7.47 -10.16 -1.60
N ILE A 119 6.90 -9.23 -0.84
CA ILE A 119 7.22 -9.03 0.59
C ILE A 119 6.89 -10.30 1.40
N PHE A 120 5.70 -10.88 1.18
CA PHE A 120 5.28 -12.10 1.87
C PHE A 120 6.17 -13.30 1.52
N ILE A 121 6.50 -13.50 0.24
CA ILE A 121 7.45 -14.54 -0.19
C ILE A 121 8.82 -14.28 0.46
N GLY A 122 9.27 -13.03 0.57
CA GLY A 122 10.50 -12.66 1.27
C GLY A 122 10.52 -13.09 2.74
N PHE A 123 9.40 -12.93 3.44
CA PHE A 123 9.22 -13.44 4.81
C PHE A 123 9.28 -14.97 4.87
N VAL A 124 8.59 -15.68 3.96
CA VAL A 124 8.65 -17.16 3.90
C VAL A 124 10.08 -17.64 3.63
N LEU A 125 10.79 -17.03 2.67
CA LEU A 125 12.18 -17.36 2.36
C LEU A 125 13.12 -17.10 3.55
N SER A 126 12.84 -16.07 4.35
CA SER A 126 13.59 -15.76 5.58
C SER A 126 13.53 -16.89 6.61
N TRP A 127 12.44 -17.67 6.63
CA TRP A 127 12.30 -18.85 7.50
C TRP A 127 13.33 -19.94 7.23
N PHE A 128 13.76 -20.07 5.97
CA PHE A 128 14.76 -21.03 5.53
C PHE A 128 16.20 -20.49 5.64
N ASN A 129 16.37 -19.19 5.94
CA ASN A 129 17.70 -18.62 6.15
C ASN A 129 18.21 -18.94 7.57
N LYS A 130 19.21 -19.82 7.66
CA LYS A 130 19.80 -20.18 8.96
C LYS A 130 20.68 -19.07 9.55
N ASN A 131 21.21 -18.17 8.72
CA ASN A 131 22.13 -17.13 9.20
C ASN A 131 21.38 -15.87 9.66
N GLN A 132 21.70 -15.37 10.86
CA GLN A 132 21.01 -14.25 11.52
C GLN A 132 19.47 -14.40 11.49
N ARG A 133 18.99 -15.65 11.60
CA ARG A 133 17.59 -16.04 11.39
C ARG A 133 16.61 -15.15 12.15
N LEU A 134 16.84 -14.92 13.44
CA LEU A 134 15.95 -14.13 14.29
C LEU A 134 15.82 -12.68 13.78
N LYS A 135 16.94 -12.02 13.44
CA LYS A 135 16.90 -10.66 12.90
C LYS A 135 16.18 -10.63 11.55
N ASN A 136 16.55 -11.50 10.61
CA ASN A 136 15.91 -11.55 9.30
C ASN A 136 14.41 -11.82 9.41
N LEU A 137 13.98 -12.73 10.28
CA LEU A 137 12.56 -13.01 10.53
C LEU A 137 11.83 -11.83 11.13
N THR A 138 12.40 -11.18 12.15
CA THR A 138 11.76 -10.01 12.77
C THR A 138 11.56 -8.87 11.77
N TYR A 139 12.58 -8.52 10.99
CA TYR A 139 12.48 -7.42 10.03
C TYR A 139 11.50 -7.72 8.90
N THR A 140 11.52 -8.95 8.36
CA THR A 140 10.58 -9.35 7.30
C THR A 140 9.14 -9.49 7.82
N PHE A 141 8.95 -9.94 9.06
CA PHE A 141 7.64 -9.98 9.71
C PHE A 141 7.06 -8.57 9.92
N VAL A 142 7.87 -7.65 10.48
CA VAL A 142 7.46 -6.25 10.64
C VAL A 142 7.10 -5.63 9.29
N LEU A 143 7.84 -5.94 8.23
CA LEU A 143 7.54 -5.46 6.89
C LEU A 143 6.17 -5.96 6.39
N VAL A 144 5.86 -7.24 6.58
CA VAL A 144 4.54 -7.81 6.22
C VAL A 144 3.40 -7.11 6.98
N VAL A 145 3.56 -6.90 8.29
CA VAL A 145 2.57 -6.20 9.12
C VAL A 145 2.37 -4.77 8.64
N LEU A 146 3.46 -4.05 8.36
CA LEU A 146 3.42 -2.69 7.82
C LEU A 146 2.76 -2.66 6.43
N THR A 147 2.99 -3.65 5.56
CA THR A 147 2.31 -3.74 4.27
C THR A 147 0.80 -3.90 4.41
N ALA A 148 0.33 -4.75 5.34
CA ALA A 148 -1.09 -4.90 5.59
C ALA A 148 -1.72 -3.60 6.10
N PHE A 149 -1.04 -2.94 7.04
CA PHE A 149 -1.47 -1.64 7.55
C PHE A 149 -1.48 -0.57 6.45
N GLN A 150 -0.46 -0.53 5.59
CA GLN A 150 -0.35 0.41 4.48
C GLN A 150 -1.44 0.20 3.42
N ALA A 151 -1.81 -1.05 3.13
CA ALA A 151 -2.90 -1.38 2.22
C ALA A 151 -4.25 -0.89 2.77
N TRP A 152 -4.51 -1.14 4.06
CA TRP A 152 -5.69 -0.63 4.75
C TRP A 152 -5.71 0.90 4.77
N TRP A 153 -4.58 1.54 5.09
CA TRP A 153 -4.45 2.99 5.11
C TRP A 153 -4.66 3.60 3.72
N GLY A 154 -4.15 2.95 2.66
CA GLY A 154 -4.42 3.35 1.27
C GLY A 154 -5.91 3.36 0.92
N ALA A 155 -6.69 2.40 1.42
CA ALA A 155 -8.14 2.41 1.27
C ALA A 155 -8.80 3.60 2.00
N MET A 156 -8.24 4.04 3.14
CA MET A 156 -8.73 5.23 3.86
C MET A 156 -8.37 6.53 3.15
N VAL A 157 -7.23 6.60 2.44
CA VAL A 157 -6.87 7.75 1.59
C VAL A 157 -7.94 7.97 0.51
N VAL A 158 -8.39 6.90 -0.14
CA VAL A 158 -9.44 6.98 -1.16
C VAL A 158 -10.78 7.36 -0.52
N ALA A 159 -11.16 6.68 0.58
CA ALA A 159 -12.44 6.94 1.27
C ALA A 159 -12.56 8.39 1.77
N THR A 160 -11.48 8.97 2.26
CA THR A 160 -11.47 10.36 2.76
C THR A 160 -11.21 11.40 1.67
N ASN A 161 -11.49 11.10 0.39
CA ASN A 161 -11.28 12.04 -0.73
C ASN A 161 -9.87 12.67 -0.70
N ILE A 162 -8.86 11.84 -0.41
CA ILE A 162 -7.45 12.23 -0.41
C ILE A 162 -7.16 13.43 0.52
N VAL A 163 -7.79 13.45 1.70
CA VAL A 163 -7.50 14.46 2.72
C VAL A 163 -5.98 14.51 2.99
N PRO A 164 -5.34 15.70 2.96
CA PRO A 164 -3.88 15.81 2.89
C PRO A 164 -3.12 15.07 4.00
N TRP A 165 -3.59 15.14 5.24
CA TRP A 165 -2.88 14.52 6.36
C TRP A 165 -2.95 12.98 6.31
N VAL A 166 -4.06 12.40 5.82
CA VAL A 166 -4.19 10.95 5.62
C VAL A 166 -3.19 10.49 4.55
N LEU A 167 -3.07 11.24 3.46
CA LEU A 167 -2.06 11.00 2.43
C LEU A 167 -0.63 11.14 2.97
N THR A 168 -0.35 12.14 3.82
CA THR A 168 0.97 12.29 4.44
C THR A 168 1.35 11.07 5.28
N VAL A 169 0.45 10.57 6.12
CA VAL A 169 0.70 9.37 6.92
C VAL A 169 0.98 8.16 6.02
N HIS A 170 0.24 8.01 4.92
CA HIS A 170 0.49 6.97 3.92
C HIS A 170 1.92 7.03 3.36
N MET A 171 2.38 8.23 2.99
CA MET A 171 3.73 8.43 2.43
C MET A 171 4.83 8.17 3.46
N VAL A 172 4.62 8.54 4.72
CA VAL A 172 5.57 8.27 5.82
C VAL A 172 5.71 6.76 6.04
N ILE A 173 4.60 6.01 6.06
CA ILE A 173 4.64 4.55 6.20
C ILE A 173 5.36 3.92 5.00
N ALA A 174 5.12 4.41 3.77
CA ALA A 174 5.83 3.93 2.58
C ALA A 174 7.35 4.12 2.70
N ALA A 175 7.80 5.29 3.17
CA ALA A 175 9.22 5.58 3.38
C ALA A 175 9.84 4.66 4.45
N LEU A 176 9.13 4.39 5.54
CA LEU A 176 9.55 3.44 6.57
C LEU A 176 9.68 2.02 6.02
N MET A 177 8.74 1.59 5.16
CA MET A 177 8.81 0.29 4.49
C MET A 177 10.03 0.17 3.57
N ILE A 178 10.35 1.22 2.81
CA ILE A 178 11.57 1.27 1.97
C ILE A 178 12.82 1.17 2.85
N ALA A 179 12.89 1.96 3.93
CA ALA A 179 14.02 1.91 4.86
C ALA A 179 14.20 0.51 5.46
N LEU A 180 13.11 -0.14 5.87
CA LEU A 180 13.13 -1.50 6.41
C LEU A 180 13.60 -2.53 5.38
N GLN A 181 13.14 -2.41 4.12
CA GLN A 181 13.60 -3.26 3.02
C GLN A 181 15.10 -3.09 2.75
N LEU A 182 15.63 -1.86 2.79
CA LEU A 182 17.06 -1.60 2.67
C LEU A 182 17.86 -2.21 3.82
N GLN A 183 17.34 -2.19 5.05
CA GLN A 183 17.98 -2.86 6.19
C GLN A 183 18.04 -4.38 5.99
N ILE A 184 16.97 -5.00 5.49
CA ILE A 184 16.96 -6.43 5.15
C ILE A 184 18.04 -6.75 4.10
N ILE A 185 18.18 -5.92 3.06
CA ILE A 185 19.23 -6.09 2.04
C ILE A 185 20.62 -5.98 2.68
N SER A 186 20.87 -4.97 3.51
CA SER A 186 22.16 -4.72 4.17
C SER A 186 22.60 -5.91 5.04
N ILE A 187 21.70 -6.45 5.84
CA ILE A 187 21.96 -7.64 6.69
C ILE A 187 22.38 -8.83 5.83
N ASN A 188 21.63 -9.09 4.74
CA ASN A 188 21.89 -10.23 3.87
C ASN A 188 23.13 -10.05 2.95
N GLN A 189 23.52 -8.80 2.64
CA GLN A 189 24.77 -8.50 1.93
C GLN A 189 26.01 -8.69 2.80
N LYS A 190 26.00 -8.19 4.05
CA LYS A 190 27.12 -8.37 5.00
C LYS A 190 27.43 -9.86 5.21
N ILE A 191 26.39 -10.68 5.30
CA ILE A 191 26.52 -12.14 5.39
C ILE A 191 27.25 -12.71 4.17
N LYS A 192 26.82 -12.36 2.95
CA LYS A 192 27.42 -12.88 1.72
C LYS A 192 28.88 -12.45 1.58
N PHE A 193 29.20 -11.21 1.96
CA PHE A 193 30.58 -10.70 1.95
C PHE A 193 31.48 -11.46 2.93
N PHE A 194 31.04 -11.66 4.17
CA PHE A 194 31.81 -12.41 5.17
C PHE A 194 32.02 -13.87 4.74
N GLN A 195 31.00 -14.54 4.22
CA GLN A 195 31.15 -15.91 3.69
C GLN A 195 32.17 -15.98 2.55
N HIS A 196 32.18 -14.98 1.66
CA HIS A 196 33.15 -14.91 0.56
C HIS A 196 34.59 -14.72 1.06
N ILE A 197 34.82 -13.83 2.03
CA ILE A 197 36.15 -13.64 2.64
C ILE A 197 36.64 -14.93 3.28
N PHE A 198 35.80 -15.59 4.08
CA PHE A 198 36.20 -16.83 4.75
C PHE A 198 36.46 -17.94 3.74
N SER A 199 35.64 -18.11 2.69
CA SER A 199 35.91 -19.12 1.65
C SER A 199 37.20 -18.85 0.86
N SER A 200 37.55 -17.59 0.64
CA SER A 200 38.78 -17.22 -0.09
C SER A 200 40.03 -17.24 0.80
N GLY A 201 39.88 -17.09 2.11
CA GLY A 201 40.98 -17.15 3.08
C GLY A 201 41.44 -18.57 3.44
N TYR A 202 40.62 -19.60 3.18
CA TYR A 202 41.00 -21.02 3.32
C TYR A 202 41.52 -21.64 2.02
N ALA A 203 41.70 -20.86 0.96
CA ALA A 203 42.20 -21.32 -0.35
C ALA A 203 43.72 -21.07 -0.54
N LEU A 204 44.47 -20.82 0.53
CA LEU A 204 45.93 -20.71 0.56
C LEU A 204 46.52 -21.76 1.50
#